data_AF-A0A8T4W7Z2-F1
#
_entry.id   AF-A0A8T4W7Z2-F1
#
_cell.length_a   1.000
_cell.length_b   1.000
_cell.length_c   1.000
_cell.angle_alpha   90.00
_cell.angle_beta   90.00
_cell.angle_gamma   90.00
#
_symmetry.space_group_name_H-M   'P 1'
#
loop_
_entity.id
_entity.type
_entity.pdbx_description
1 polymer ?
#
loop_
_entity_poly.entity_id
_entity_poly.type
_entity_poly.pdbx_seq_one_letter_code
_entity_poly.pdbx_strand_id
1 'polypeptide(L)'
;MKFIPLLETKYVGKRKEIADLFSALNKNENTVSSLYILDEKGVKKNHPSLSLHQYAQRWFDIIVDAGNRHVGDIVDVILAGADIIVIRPSLWCEPDFLSVRDISESELYVWYDPFEKEKMKKDTTILFSQADGIIFNCENVPTPIPFVIREKIKALIAKHTVDHIFVFDPEKIHERELSTFGLDSMIVDLNNHDNKDDAL
;
A
#
# COMPACT_ATOMS: atom_id res chain seq x y z
N MET A 1 13.99 5.52 -8.11
CA MET A 1 12.78 5.19 -7.35
C MET A 1 12.39 3.76 -7.70
N LYS A 2 12.18 2.90 -6.70
CA LYS A 2 11.59 1.58 -6.83
C LYS A 2 10.08 1.75 -7.03
N PHE A 3 9.57 1.22 -8.15
CA PHE A 3 8.14 1.21 -8.43
C PHE A 3 7.54 -0.13 -8.04
N ILE A 4 6.46 -0.07 -7.28
CA ILE A 4 5.62 -1.21 -6.90
C ILE A 4 4.34 -1.08 -7.72
N PRO A 5 4.05 -2.02 -8.63
CA PRO A 5 2.83 -1.97 -9.41
C PRO A 5 1.59 -2.10 -8.52
N LEU A 6 0.56 -1.31 -8.83
CA LEU A 6 -0.77 -1.36 -8.24
C LEU A 6 -1.68 -2.29 -9.05
N LEU A 7 -2.32 -3.22 -8.36
CA LEU A 7 -3.41 -4.05 -8.88
C LEU A 7 -4.69 -3.71 -8.12
N GLU A 8 -5.63 -3.03 -8.78
CA GLU A 8 -6.97 -2.84 -8.21
C GLU A 8 -7.88 -4.01 -8.59
N THR A 9 -8.44 -4.70 -7.59
CA THR A 9 -9.24 -5.92 -7.83
C THR A 9 -10.54 -5.64 -8.61
N LYS A 10 -11.00 -4.39 -8.68
CA LYS A 10 -12.17 -4.01 -9.49
C LYS A 10 -11.93 -4.20 -11.00
N TYR A 11 -10.68 -4.16 -11.45
CA TYR A 11 -10.30 -4.28 -12.87
C TYR A 11 -9.83 -5.69 -13.24
N VAL A 12 -9.69 -6.59 -12.26
CA VAL A 12 -9.25 -7.96 -12.50
C VAL A 12 -10.44 -8.91 -12.48
N GLY A 13 -10.88 -9.32 -13.67
CA GLY A 13 -11.97 -10.27 -13.83
C GLY A 13 -11.49 -11.72 -13.78
N LYS A 14 -10.23 -11.98 -14.13
CA LYS A 14 -9.70 -13.35 -14.31
C LYS A 14 -8.26 -13.46 -13.82
N ARG A 15 -7.94 -14.60 -13.20
CA ARG A 15 -6.58 -14.96 -12.76
C ARG A 15 -5.52 -14.80 -13.86
N LYS A 16 -5.86 -15.13 -15.11
CA LYS A 16 -4.92 -15.03 -16.24
C LYS A 16 -4.34 -13.61 -16.39
N GLU A 17 -5.14 -12.58 -16.11
CA GLU A 17 -4.71 -11.17 -16.20
C GLU A 17 -3.53 -10.87 -15.25
N ILE A 18 -3.45 -11.56 -14.11
CA ILE A 18 -2.32 -11.43 -13.16
C ILE A 18 -1.04 -12.07 -13.72
N ALA A 19 -1.14 -13.23 -14.37
CA ALA A 19 0.00 -13.88 -15.00
C ALA A 19 0.49 -13.11 -16.24
N ASP A 20 -0.45 -12.55 -17.00
CA ASP A 20 -0.16 -11.67 -18.13
C ASP A 20 0.55 -10.39 -17.64
N LEU A 21 0.11 -9.80 -16.52
CA LEU A 21 0.77 -8.67 -15.86
C LEU A 21 2.20 -8.99 -15.43
N PHE A 22 2.42 -10.11 -14.72
CA PHE A 22 3.76 -10.58 -14.34
C PHE A 22 4.66 -10.73 -15.57
N SER A 23 4.14 -11.36 -16.62
CA SER A 23 4.88 -11.56 -17.87
C SER A 23 5.21 -10.23 -18.55
N ALA A 24 4.30 -9.25 -18.51
CA ALA A 24 4.55 -7.93 -19.07
C ALA A 24 5.64 -7.17 -18.31
N LEU A 25 5.60 -7.22 -16.97
CA LEU A 25 6.55 -6.52 -16.11
C LEU A 25 7.97 -7.08 -16.20
N ASN A 26 8.11 -8.40 -16.37
CA ASN A 26 9.40 -9.09 -16.32
C ASN A 26 10.04 -9.36 -17.70
N LYS A 27 9.57 -8.71 -18.77
CA LYS A 27 10.08 -8.94 -20.15
C LYS A 27 11.46 -8.35 -20.45
N ASN A 28 11.93 -7.34 -19.69
CA ASN A 28 13.08 -6.50 -20.06
C ASN A 28 14.14 -6.36 -18.95
N GLU A 29 14.55 -7.44 -18.30
CA GLU A 29 15.57 -7.48 -17.21
C GLU A 29 15.26 -6.69 -15.92
N ASN A 30 14.22 -5.85 -15.90
CA ASN A 30 13.68 -5.25 -14.70
C ASN A 30 12.77 -6.25 -13.98
N THR A 31 13.35 -7.06 -13.09
CA THR A 31 12.58 -7.99 -12.26
C THR A 31 11.74 -7.23 -11.23
N VAL A 32 10.43 -7.28 -11.41
CA VAL A 32 9.46 -6.80 -10.43
C VAL A 32 9.10 -7.96 -9.51
N SER A 33 9.55 -7.88 -8.26
CA SER A 33 9.30 -8.91 -7.25
C SER A 33 8.01 -8.69 -6.47
N SER A 34 7.58 -7.44 -6.29
CA SER A 34 6.47 -7.11 -5.41
C SER A 34 5.27 -6.54 -6.15
N LEU A 35 4.06 -6.75 -5.63
CA LEU A 35 2.81 -6.25 -6.16
C LEU A 35 1.92 -5.70 -5.03
N TYR A 36 1.43 -4.47 -5.17
CA TYR A 36 0.43 -3.92 -4.26
C TYR A 36 -0.97 -4.25 -4.76
N ILE A 37 -1.78 -4.90 -3.94
CA ILE A 37 -3.16 -5.25 -4.25
C ILE A 37 -4.09 -4.35 -3.42
N LEU A 38 -4.81 -3.46 -4.11
CA LEU A 38 -5.92 -2.72 -3.53
C LEU A 38 -7.21 -3.51 -3.76
N ASP A 39 -7.69 -4.19 -2.72
CA ASP A 39 -8.92 -4.95 -2.79
C ASP A 39 -10.13 -4.11 -2.39
N GLU A 40 -10.67 -3.38 -3.38
CA GLU A 40 -11.78 -2.47 -3.17
C GLU A 40 -13.04 -3.12 -2.62
N LYS A 41 -13.29 -4.41 -2.92
CA LYS A 41 -14.43 -5.13 -2.34
C LYS A 41 -14.19 -5.43 -0.87
N GLY A 42 -12.97 -5.78 -0.48
CA GLY A 42 -12.57 -5.87 0.93
C GLY A 42 -12.75 -4.53 1.64
N VAL A 43 -12.12 -3.48 1.10
CA VAL A 43 -12.15 -2.12 1.66
C VAL A 43 -13.57 -1.59 1.81
N LYS A 44 -14.40 -1.66 0.76
CA LYS A 44 -15.75 -1.04 0.76
C LYS A 44 -16.85 -1.92 1.35
N LYS A 45 -16.73 -3.26 1.25
CA LYS A 45 -17.84 -4.19 1.54
C LYS A 45 -17.48 -5.33 2.50
N ASN A 46 -16.26 -5.38 3.02
CA ASN A 46 -15.75 -6.50 3.81
C ASN A 46 -15.86 -7.85 3.10
N HIS A 47 -15.61 -7.86 1.78
CA HIS A 47 -15.69 -9.09 0.98
C HIS A 47 -14.45 -9.21 0.08
N PRO A 48 -13.28 -9.53 0.66
CA PRO A 48 -12.05 -9.59 -0.09
C PRO A 48 -12.04 -10.75 -1.09
N SER A 49 -11.39 -10.53 -2.22
CA SER A 49 -11.19 -11.46 -3.32
C SER A 49 -9.97 -12.37 -3.03
N LEU A 50 -9.98 -13.08 -1.90
CA LEU A 50 -8.85 -13.89 -1.40
C LEU A 50 -8.27 -14.86 -2.45
N SER A 51 -9.13 -15.38 -3.32
CA SER A 51 -8.72 -16.30 -4.40
C SER A 51 -7.85 -15.65 -5.49
N LEU A 52 -7.87 -14.32 -5.60
CA LEU A 52 -6.96 -13.53 -6.44
C LEU A 52 -5.63 -13.31 -5.73
N HIS A 53 -5.65 -13.03 -4.41
CA HIS A 53 -4.42 -12.87 -3.60
C HIS A 53 -3.58 -14.16 -3.67
N GLN A 54 -4.19 -15.32 -3.42
CA GLN A 54 -3.55 -16.64 -3.52
C GLN A 54 -2.96 -16.93 -4.90
N TYR A 55 -3.54 -16.35 -5.95
CA TYR A 55 -3.04 -16.53 -7.30
C TYR A 55 -1.87 -15.57 -7.58
N ALA A 56 -1.94 -14.34 -7.10
CA ALA A 56 -0.88 -13.33 -7.25
C ALA A 56 0.41 -13.71 -6.51
N GLN A 57 0.29 -14.28 -5.31
CA GLN A 57 1.42 -14.77 -4.51
C GLN A 57 2.33 -15.76 -5.27
N ARG A 58 1.78 -16.48 -6.26
CA ARG A 58 2.59 -17.43 -7.07
C ARG A 58 3.67 -16.75 -7.90
N TRP A 59 3.55 -15.44 -8.10
CA TRP A 59 4.34 -14.66 -9.03
C TRP A 59 5.04 -13.48 -8.35
N PHE A 60 4.49 -12.96 -7.26
CA PHE A 60 4.96 -11.77 -6.57
C PHE A 60 4.95 -11.96 -5.06
N ASP A 61 5.81 -11.22 -4.37
CA ASP A 61 5.60 -10.85 -2.98
C ASP A 61 4.44 -9.83 -2.94
N ILE A 62 3.35 -10.14 -2.25
CA ILE A 62 2.14 -9.32 -2.32
C ILE A 62 1.95 -8.47 -1.06
N ILE A 63 1.68 -7.19 -1.30
CA ILE A 63 1.25 -6.21 -0.30
C ILE A 63 -0.26 -6.10 -0.43
N VAL A 64 -1.02 -6.47 0.59
CA VAL A 64 -2.48 -6.58 0.50
C VAL A 64 -3.17 -5.53 1.35
N ASP A 65 -3.97 -4.70 0.68
CA ASP A 65 -4.92 -3.78 1.29
C ASP A 65 -6.34 -4.26 1.05
N ALA A 66 -6.80 -5.10 1.98
CA ALA A 66 -8.15 -5.67 1.98
C ALA A 66 -9.14 -4.92 2.89
N GLY A 67 -8.70 -3.82 3.53
CA GLY A 67 -9.49 -3.06 4.49
C GLY A 67 -9.95 -3.88 5.69
N ASN A 68 -9.01 -4.60 6.30
CA ASN A 68 -9.22 -5.44 7.48
C ASN A 68 -9.87 -4.66 8.64
N ARG A 69 -10.81 -5.28 9.35
CA ARG A 69 -11.60 -4.69 10.45
C ARG A 69 -11.40 -5.40 11.79
N HIS A 70 -10.84 -6.60 11.76
CA HIS A 70 -10.48 -7.38 12.94
C HIS A 70 -9.43 -8.44 12.61
N VAL A 71 -8.85 -9.08 13.64
CA VAL A 71 -7.82 -10.12 13.52
C VAL A 71 -8.24 -11.25 12.57
N GLY A 72 -9.52 -11.64 12.55
CA GLY A 72 -10.02 -12.68 11.62
C GLY A 72 -9.80 -12.35 10.14
N ASP A 73 -9.95 -11.08 9.72
CA ASP A 73 -9.73 -10.69 8.32
C ASP A 73 -8.23 -10.80 7.99
N ILE A 74 -7.37 -10.47 8.96
CA ILE A 74 -5.92 -10.60 8.85
C ILE A 74 -5.52 -12.06 8.66
N VAL A 75 -6.09 -12.98 9.45
CA VAL A 75 -5.88 -14.43 9.30
C VAL A 75 -6.23 -14.86 7.87
N ASP A 76 -7.39 -14.45 7.37
CA ASP A 76 -7.83 -14.82 6.02
C ASP A 76 -6.88 -14.30 4.94
N VAL A 77 -6.37 -13.07 5.09
CA VAL A 77 -5.41 -12.46 4.17
C VAL A 77 -4.03 -13.12 4.24
N ILE A 78 -3.56 -13.51 5.43
CA ILE A 78 -2.32 -14.29 5.61
C ILE A 78 -2.46 -15.66 4.94
N LEU A 79 -3.55 -16.38 5.19
CA LEU A 79 -3.82 -17.67 4.57
C LEU A 79 -4.00 -17.55 3.04
N ALA A 80 -4.32 -16.34 2.56
CA ALA A 80 -4.35 -16.03 1.15
C ALA A 80 -2.96 -15.69 0.56
N GLY A 81 -1.91 -15.67 1.38
CA GLY A 81 -0.52 -15.54 0.97
C GLY A 81 0.06 -14.13 1.07
N ALA A 82 -0.49 -13.25 1.91
CA ALA A 82 0.04 -11.90 2.05
C ALA A 82 1.39 -11.84 2.78
N ASP A 83 2.38 -11.21 2.14
CA ASP A 83 3.70 -10.93 2.73
C ASP A 83 3.65 -9.68 3.60
N ILE A 84 2.96 -8.64 3.12
CA ILE A 84 2.72 -7.39 3.84
C ILE A 84 1.22 -7.12 3.89
N ILE A 85 0.72 -6.72 5.06
CA ILE A 85 -0.71 -6.47 5.29
C ILE A 85 -0.91 -5.01 5.65
N VAL A 86 -1.84 -4.35 4.94
CA VAL A 86 -2.16 -2.95 5.18
C VAL A 86 -3.33 -2.84 6.16
N ILE A 87 -3.10 -2.07 7.23
CA ILE A 87 -4.09 -1.71 8.25
C ILE A 87 -4.55 -0.28 8.00
N ARG A 88 -5.87 -0.07 7.89
CA ARG A 88 -6.48 1.25 7.76
C ARG A 88 -7.10 1.64 9.11
N PRO A 89 -6.54 2.61 9.86
CA PRO A 89 -7.13 3.05 11.14
C PRO A 89 -8.58 3.52 11.02
N SER A 90 -8.96 3.99 9.83
CA SER A 90 -10.32 4.40 9.49
C SER A 90 -11.35 3.27 9.44
N LEU A 91 -10.90 2.03 9.24
CA LEU A 91 -11.73 0.82 9.15
C LEU A 91 -11.63 -0.06 10.38
N TRP A 92 -10.47 -0.05 11.04
CA TRP A 92 -10.22 -0.74 12.30
C TRP A 92 -9.76 0.28 13.33
N CYS A 93 -10.69 0.70 14.17
CA CYS A 93 -10.53 1.78 15.14
C CYS A 93 -9.42 1.53 16.17
N GLU A 94 -9.34 0.29 16.67
CA GLU A 94 -8.37 -0.15 17.66
C GLU A 94 -7.73 -1.47 17.19
N PRO A 95 -6.78 -1.42 16.26
CA PRO A 95 -6.08 -2.60 15.78
C PRO A 95 -5.28 -3.26 16.90
N ASP A 96 -5.51 -4.54 17.11
CA ASP A 96 -4.76 -5.35 18.07
C ASP A 96 -3.52 -5.94 17.39
N PHE A 97 -2.47 -5.12 17.30
CA PHE A 97 -1.19 -5.53 16.73
C PHE A 97 -0.58 -6.72 17.46
N LEU A 98 -0.72 -6.81 18.79
CA LEU A 98 -0.16 -7.91 19.58
C LEU A 98 -0.77 -9.25 19.18
N SER A 99 -2.11 -9.33 19.14
CA SER A 99 -2.79 -10.54 18.71
C SER A 99 -2.45 -10.92 17.27
N VAL A 100 -2.20 -9.95 16.38
CA VAL A 100 -1.77 -10.23 15.01
C VAL A 100 -0.33 -10.78 14.96
N ARG A 101 0.58 -10.26 15.77
CA ARG A 101 1.96 -10.79 15.87
C ARG A 101 2.03 -12.18 16.48
N ASP A 102 1.14 -12.50 17.42
CA ASP A 102 1.08 -13.83 18.01
C ASP A 102 0.73 -14.94 17.00
N ILE A 103 0.10 -14.57 15.87
CA ILE A 103 -0.36 -15.52 14.84
C ILE A 103 0.41 -15.41 13.53
N SER A 104 1.23 -14.38 13.34
CA SER A 104 1.89 -14.12 12.06
C SER A 104 3.17 -13.32 12.18
N GLU A 105 4.12 -13.67 11.31
CA GLU A 105 5.36 -12.93 11.07
C GLU A 105 5.25 -11.98 9.86
N SER A 106 4.09 -11.92 9.18
CA SER A 106 3.88 -10.98 8.08
C SER A 106 4.09 -9.54 8.54
N GLU A 107 4.67 -8.71 7.68
CA GLU A 107 4.85 -7.30 8.02
C GLU A 107 3.51 -6.56 8.05
N LEU A 108 3.35 -5.65 8.99
CA LEU A 108 2.14 -4.85 9.19
C LEU A 108 2.43 -3.40 8.88
N TYR A 109 1.80 -2.90 7.82
CA TYR A 109 1.95 -1.52 7.38
C TYR A 109 0.67 -0.76 7.69
N VAL A 110 0.81 0.48 8.13
CA VAL A 110 -0.36 1.33 8.42
C VAL A 110 -0.58 2.33 7.30
N TRP A 111 -1.82 2.41 6.83
CA TRP A 111 -2.26 3.45 5.91
C TRP A 111 -2.28 4.80 6.62
N TYR A 112 -1.57 5.76 6.05
CA TYR A 112 -1.51 7.13 6.52
C TYR A 112 -2.09 8.08 5.48
N ASP A 113 -3.22 8.70 5.80
CA ASP A 113 -3.74 9.82 5.03
C ASP A 113 -3.46 11.14 5.77
N PRO A 114 -2.70 12.09 5.17
CA PRO A 114 -2.36 13.35 5.81
C PRO A 114 -3.56 14.26 6.10
N PHE A 115 -4.70 14.05 5.46
CA PHE A 115 -5.94 14.83 5.64
C PHE A 115 -6.99 14.11 6.48
N GLU A 116 -6.79 12.82 6.76
CA GLU A 116 -7.69 12.11 7.65
C GLU A 116 -7.69 12.80 9.02
N LYS A 117 -8.89 13.24 9.44
CA LYS A 117 -9.06 13.85 10.75
C LYS A 117 -8.73 12.77 11.76
N GLU A 118 -7.63 12.96 12.49
CA GLU A 118 -7.27 12.19 13.68
C GLU A 118 -8.37 12.34 14.73
N LYS A 119 -9.51 11.66 14.55
CA LYS A 119 -10.58 11.59 15.54
C LYS A 119 -10.16 10.77 16.75
N MET A 120 -8.99 10.12 16.70
CA MET A 120 -8.40 9.28 17.75
C MET A 120 -6.93 9.64 17.95
N LYS A 121 -6.64 10.89 18.37
CA LYS A 121 -5.27 11.45 18.42
C LYS A 121 -4.27 10.71 19.31
N LYS A 122 -4.73 9.95 20.30
CA LYS A 122 -3.82 9.19 21.18
C LYS A 122 -3.46 7.84 20.58
N ASP A 123 -4.40 7.18 19.94
CA ASP A 123 -4.22 5.81 19.49
C ASP A 123 -3.46 5.73 18.16
N THR A 124 -3.68 6.67 17.23
CA THR A 124 -2.96 6.67 15.93
C THR A 124 -1.44 6.77 16.08
N THR A 125 -0.94 7.53 17.05
CA THR A 125 0.51 7.65 17.30
C THR A 125 1.10 6.32 17.79
N ILE A 126 0.35 5.58 18.60
CA ILE A 126 0.76 4.25 19.10
C ILE A 126 0.74 3.25 17.94
N LEU A 127 -0.29 3.29 17.10
CA LEU A 127 -0.38 2.41 15.92
C LEU A 127 0.82 2.56 14.99
N PHE A 128 1.23 3.80 14.68
CA PHE A 128 2.43 4.00 13.86
C PHE A 128 3.67 3.43 14.53
N SER A 129 3.83 3.56 15.86
CA SER A 129 5.00 3.00 16.55
C SER A 129 5.04 1.46 16.61
N GLN A 130 3.91 0.79 16.39
CA GLN A 130 3.80 -0.68 16.41
C GLN A 130 3.86 -1.30 15.00
N ALA A 131 3.73 -0.48 13.97
CA ALA A 131 3.79 -0.89 12.58
C ALA A 131 5.24 -1.06 12.12
N ASP A 132 5.48 -2.02 11.23
CA ASP A 132 6.79 -2.17 10.58
C ASP A 132 7.01 -1.04 9.58
N GLY A 133 5.94 -0.64 8.89
CA GLY A 133 6.00 0.39 7.86
C GLY A 133 4.72 1.20 7.69
N ILE A 134 4.77 2.13 6.75
CA ILE A 134 3.72 3.11 6.49
C ILE A 134 3.40 3.13 5.00
N ILE A 135 2.11 3.16 4.66
CA ILE A 135 1.63 3.51 3.32
C ILE A 135 1.18 4.97 3.35
N PHE A 136 1.98 5.88 2.80
CA PHE A 136 1.67 7.31 2.75
C PHE A 136 0.78 7.63 1.55
N ASN A 137 -0.48 8.01 1.80
CA ASN A 137 -1.43 8.34 0.74
C ASN A 137 -1.22 9.75 0.17
N CYS A 138 -0.96 9.83 -1.13
CA CYS A 138 -0.79 11.08 -1.87
C CYS A 138 -1.99 11.50 -2.71
N GLU A 139 -3.03 10.68 -2.87
CA GLU A 139 -4.12 10.94 -3.85
C GLU A 139 -4.75 12.33 -3.71
N ASN A 140 -4.86 12.84 -2.48
CA ASN A 140 -5.48 14.15 -2.19
C ASN A 140 -4.46 15.25 -1.85
N VAL A 141 -3.16 14.99 -2.00
CA VAL A 141 -2.11 15.97 -1.68
C VAL A 141 -1.98 16.97 -2.82
N PRO A 142 -2.10 18.29 -2.56
CA PRO A 142 -1.90 19.32 -3.59
C PRO A 142 -0.47 19.35 -4.12
N THR A 143 -0.31 19.89 -5.33
CA THR A 143 1.00 20.18 -5.94
C THR A 143 1.14 21.69 -6.12
N PRO A 144 2.15 22.35 -5.51
CA PRO A 144 3.23 21.77 -4.69
C PRO A 144 2.75 21.26 -3.32
N ILE A 145 3.48 20.31 -2.73
CA ILE A 145 3.11 19.76 -1.41
C ILE A 145 3.15 20.87 -0.36
N PRO A 146 2.04 21.12 0.37
CA PRO A 146 1.98 22.16 1.39
C PRO A 146 2.97 21.94 2.53
N PHE A 147 3.47 23.02 3.12
CA PHE A 147 4.44 22.97 4.23
C PHE A 147 3.99 22.05 5.38
N VAL A 148 2.71 22.12 5.77
CA VAL A 148 2.14 21.27 6.83
C VAL A 148 2.29 19.78 6.52
N ILE A 149 2.12 19.38 5.26
CA ILE A 149 2.27 17.98 4.84
C ILE A 149 3.75 17.59 4.81
N ARG A 150 4.64 18.48 4.37
CA ARG A 150 6.09 18.25 4.42
C ARG A 150 6.58 17.99 5.85
N GLU A 151 6.08 18.74 6.83
CA GLU A 151 6.43 18.52 8.24
C GLU A 151 5.91 17.18 8.76
N LYS A 152 4.72 16.76 8.32
CA LYS A 152 4.19 15.42 8.62
C LYS A 152 5.07 14.31 8.02
N ILE A 153 5.51 14.46 6.78
CA ILE A 153 6.43 13.52 6.11
C ILE A 153 7.74 13.41 6.89
N LYS A 154 8.35 14.54 7.26
CA LYS A 154 9.57 14.55 8.09
C LYS A 154 9.36 13.84 9.43
N ALA A 155 8.20 14.03 10.06
CA ALA A 155 7.86 13.37 11.32
C ALA A 155 7.71 11.85 11.16
N LEU A 156 7.22 11.36 10.02
CA LEU A 156 7.18 9.93 9.69
C LEU A 156 8.59 9.37 9.50
N ILE A 157 9.43 10.05 8.72
CA ILE A 157 10.84 9.66 8.48
C ILE A 157 11.67 9.65 9.76
N ALA A 158 11.35 10.52 10.72
CA ALA A 158 12.03 10.52 12.02
C ALA A 158 11.69 9.29 12.88
N LYS A 159 10.58 8.59 12.58
CA LYS A 159 10.07 7.44 13.35
C LYS A 159 10.26 6.11 12.63
N HIS A 160 10.31 6.13 11.30
CA HIS A 160 10.46 4.96 10.45
C HIS A 160 11.62 5.17 9.47
N THR A 161 12.35 4.11 9.16
CA THR A 161 13.32 4.16 8.07
C THR A 161 12.60 4.38 6.75
N VAL A 162 13.21 5.16 5.86
CA VAL A 162 12.62 5.51 4.56
C VAL A 162 12.25 4.28 3.71
N ASP A 163 13.00 3.19 3.86
CA ASP A 163 12.76 1.91 3.16
C ASP A 163 11.44 1.22 3.56
N HIS A 164 10.89 1.56 4.73
CA HIS A 164 9.60 1.05 5.22
C HIS A 164 8.45 2.06 5.03
N ILE A 165 8.67 3.11 4.23
CA ILE A 165 7.62 4.06 3.86
C ILE A 165 7.35 3.91 2.36
N PHE A 166 6.20 3.35 2.02
CA PHE A 166 5.73 3.27 0.64
C PHE A 166 4.81 4.44 0.34
N VAL A 167 5.07 5.13 -0.76
CA VAL A 167 4.24 6.25 -1.22
C VAL A 167 3.15 5.70 -2.13
N PHE A 168 1.89 5.86 -1.75
CA PHE A 168 0.76 5.57 -2.61
C PHE A 168 0.43 6.80 -3.46
N ASP A 169 0.95 6.81 -4.69
CA ASP A 169 0.76 7.87 -5.67
C ASP A 169 0.55 7.24 -7.06
N PRO A 170 -0.65 6.69 -7.34
CA PRO A 170 -0.93 5.93 -8.55
C PRO A 170 -0.60 6.66 -9.85
N GLU A 171 -0.67 8.00 -9.83
CA GLU A 171 -0.45 8.89 -10.97
C GLU A 171 0.96 9.50 -11.02
N LYS A 172 1.82 9.20 -10.03
CA LYS A 172 3.20 9.73 -9.91
C LYS A 172 3.27 11.26 -9.87
N ILE A 173 2.23 11.93 -9.36
CA ILE A 173 2.15 13.39 -9.34
C ILE A 173 3.27 14.00 -8.48
N HIS A 174 3.66 13.32 -7.42
CA HIS A 174 4.56 13.83 -6.39
C HIS A 174 5.96 13.19 -6.42
N GLU A 175 6.27 12.35 -7.41
CA GLU A 175 7.52 11.57 -7.54
C GLU A 175 8.78 12.41 -7.28
N ARG A 176 8.91 13.51 -8.03
CA ARG A 176 10.09 14.39 -7.94
C ARG A 176 10.20 15.08 -6.59
N GLU A 177 9.08 15.47 -5.99
CA GLU A 177 9.11 16.19 -4.73
C GLU A 177 9.41 15.25 -3.55
N LEU A 178 8.77 14.08 -3.52
CA LEU A 178 8.94 13.09 -2.45
C LEU A 178 10.31 12.42 -2.47
N SER A 179 10.91 12.22 -3.64
CA SER A 179 12.28 11.72 -3.75
C SER A 179 13.32 12.65 -3.11
N THR A 180 13.03 13.96 -2.96
CA THR A 180 13.93 14.88 -2.22
C THR A 180 13.96 14.59 -0.71
N PHE A 181 12.96 13.89 -0.19
CA PHE A 181 12.92 13.40 1.19
C PHE A 181 13.57 12.01 1.34
N GLY A 182 14.09 11.43 0.24
CA GLY A 182 14.64 10.07 0.23
C GLY A 182 13.57 8.97 0.18
N LEU A 183 12.29 9.32 0.00
CA LEU A 183 11.23 8.34 -0.19
C LEU A 183 11.33 7.78 -1.60
N ASP A 184 11.83 6.56 -1.73
CA ASP A 184 12.21 5.98 -3.01
C ASP A 184 11.33 4.80 -3.43
N SER A 185 10.33 4.42 -2.63
CA SER A 185 9.43 3.30 -2.92
C SER A 185 8.01 3.80 -3.17
N MET A 186 7.50 3.61 -4.40
CA MET A 186 6.22 4.19 -4.85
C MET A 186 5.28 3.13 -5.41
N ILE A 187 4.05 3.13 -4.95
CA ILE A 187 2.95 2.32 -5.49
C ILE A 187 2.30 3.09 -6.64
N VAL A 188 2.29 2.51 -7.84
CA VAL A 188 1.93 3.19 -9.09
C VAL A 188 0.98 2.34 -9.95
N ASP A 189 -0.02 2.96 -10.57
CA ASP A 189 -0.88 2.25 -11.52
C ASP A 189 -0.19 2.15 -12.88
N LEU A 190 0.01 0.92 -13.35
CA LEU A 190 0.65 0.64 -14.62
C LEU A 190 -0.25 0.96 -15.82
N ASN A 191 -1.56 0.98 -15.63
CA ASN A 191 -2.51 1.30 -16.70
C ASN A 191 -2.58 2.80 -16.99
N ASN A 192 -2.06 3.64 -16.10
CA ASN A 192 -2.05 5.09 -16.27
C ASN A 192 -0.90 5.60 -17.16
N HIS A 193 -0.14 4.69 -17.80
CA HIS A 193 0.97 5.05 -18.69
C HIS A 193 0.56 5.44 -20.12
N ASP A 194 -0.72 5.39 -20.49
CA ASP A 194 -1.20 5.72 -21.84
C ASP A 194 -1.71 7.17 -22.03
N ASN A 195 -1.55 8.08 -21.06
CA ASN A 195 -2.08 9.46 -21.19
C ASN A 195 -1.07 10.60 -21.10
N LYS A 196 0.24 10.33 -21.11
CA LYS A 196 1.26 11.39 -21.19
C LYS A 196 2.52 10.94 -21.95
N ASP A 197 2.37 10.61 -23.22
CA ASP A 197 3.41 10.92 -24.20
C ASP A 197 2.83 11.96 -25.15
N ASP A 198 3.20 13.23 -24.92
CA ASP A 198 3.36 14.29 -25.94
C ASP A 198 3.62 15.65 -25.26
N ALA A 199 4.90 15.90 -24.92
CA ALA A 199 5.52 17.23 -24.97
C ALA A 199 7.04 17.10 -24.72
N LEU A 200 7.73 16.48 -25.68
CA LEU A 200 9.07 16.92 -26.07
C LEU A 200 8.92 18.15 -26.97
#